data_AF-A0A3S3Y9A7-F1
#
_entry.id   AF-A0A3S3Y9A7-F1
#
_cell.length_a   1.000
_cell.length_b   1.000
_cell.length_c   1.000
_cell.angle_alpha   90.00
_cell.angle_beta   90.00
_cell.angle_gamma   90.00
#
_symmetry.space_group_name_H-M   'P 1'
#
loop_
_entity.id
_entity.type
_entity.pdbx_description
1 polymer ?
#
loop_
_entity_poly.entity_id
_entity_poly.type
_entity_poly.pdbx_seq_one_letter_code
_entity_poly.pdbx_strand_id
1 'polypeptide(L)'
;MKLINSIMLLAGAIMIPLRGQADVHDHFSRALAALPAEIFQSREPAAFVNLHALSTVFGTTDFTAAQAQRAVVGLESSALRAMGTADSKNFEAKAGFAPYEVEFFGLYGQRPEEAVIWGGPRGFPQEVAARLPEIGFKTLDEAQDLFANGDLGVFDPASIDPENPWVGPTGTASIVKVAPTIVYQASSAKALMRATAQPSALDTPDGQAFVRIMPTEDSYLMQAFLFSADFGRAVGEGINGSSVVYRAGVLADLQSPDGPVTLLALSYDSCGEAEKALQVPWPQEPTGLRRTTAQSGDTCLALWQATGGEGVAENTSFLTAMEGMITRAFAPVALSQ
;
A
#
# COMPACT_ATOMS: atom_id res chain seq x y z
N MET A 1 -54.91 42.99 11.65
CA MET A 1 -53.73 43.08 10.76
C MET A 1 -52.56 42.43 11.46
N LYS A 2 -52.22 41.18 11.13
CA LYS A 2 -51.11 40.42 11.71
C LYS A 2 -50.00 40.31 10.64
N LEU A 3 -48.78 40.67 11.01
CA LEU A 3 -47.58 40.50 10.19
C LEU A 3 -47.34 39.01 9.89
N ILE A 4 -46.99 38.72 8.64
CA ILE A 4 -46.52 37.43 8.15
C ILE A 4 -44.99 37.45 8.25
N ASN A 5 -44.42 36.58 9.09
CA ASN A 5 -42.98 36.27 9.09
C ASN A 5 -42.75 35.08 8.16
N SER A 6 -42.07 35.31 7.05
CA SER A 6 -41.53 34.25 6.18
C SER A 6 -40.07 33.99 6.56
N ILE A 7 -39.78 32.82 7.11
CA ILE A 7 -38.42 32.30 7.25
C ILE A 7 -38.12 31.50 5.97
N MET A 8 -37.18 32.01 5.18
CA MET A 8 -36.61 31.34 4.02
C MET A 8 -35.36 30.58 4.50
N LEU A 9 -35.42 29.25 4.53
CA LEU A 9 -34.23 28.40 4.70
C LEU A 9 -33.56 28.24 3.34
N LEU A 10 -32.38 28.85 3.16
CA LEU A 10 -31.48 28.55 2.05
C LEU A 10 -30.83 27.19 2.31
N ALA A 11 -31.16 26.20 1.50
CA ALA A 11 -30.39 24.98 1.36
C ALA A 11 -29.14 25.30 0.50
N GLY A 12 -28.01 25.53 1.16
CA GLY A 12 -26.71 25.57 0.49
C GLY A 12 -26.25 24.14 0.18
N ALA A 13 -26.44 23.70 -1.06
CA ALA A 13 -25.80 22.49 -1.56
C ALA A 13 -24.30 22.78 -1.77
N ILE A 14 -23.47 22.29 -0.84
CA ILE A 14 -22.03 22.19 -1.04
C ILE A 14 -21.83 21.06 -2.06
N MET A 15 -21.66 21.41 -3.34
CA MET A 15 -21.18 20.47 -4.34
C MET A 15 -19.70 20.20 -4.08
N ILE A 16 -19.41 19.09 -3.39
CA ILE A 16 -18.07 18.51 -3.37
C ILE A 16 -17.85 17.86 -4.75
N PRO A 17 -16.75 18.14 -5.46
CA PRO A 17 -16.51 17.58 -6.78
C PRO A 17 -16.28 16.07 -6.70
N LEU A 18 -17.10 15.30 -7.41
CA LEU A 18 -17.02 13.85 -7.67
C LEU A 18 -15.71 13.39 -8.38
N ARG A 19 -14.66 14.22 -8.43
CA ARG A 19 -13.40 13.92 -9.16
C ARG A 19 -12.38 13.12 -8.34
N GLY A 20 -12.47 13.09 -7.00
CA GLY A 20 -11.49 12.37 -6.16
C GLY A 20 -11.66 10.84 -6.11
N GLN A 21 -12.76 10.30 -6.64
CA GLN A 21 -13.15 8.89 -6.43
C GLN A 21 -12.57 7.93 -7.48
N ALA A 22 -12.34 8.40 -8.71
CA ALA A 22 -11.71 7.59 -9.76
C ALA A 22 -10.20 7.38 -9.52
N ASP A 23 -9.55 8.26 -8.74
CA ASP A 23 -8.09 8.27 -8.53
C ASP A 23 -7.61 7.12 -7.63
N VAL A 24 -8.38 6.79 -6.58
CA VAL A 24 -7.94 5.83 -5.55
C VAL A 24 -7.84 4.39 -6.08
N HIS A 25 -8.84 3.96 -6.85
CA HIS A 25 -8.82 2.66 -7.53
C HIS A 25 -7.72 2.60 -8.60
N ASP A 26 -7.44 3.73 -9.27
CA ASP A 26 -6.36 3.85 -10.24
C ASP A 26 -4.98 3.70 -9.57
N HIS A 27 -4.76 4.30 -8.39
CA HIS A 27 -3.49 4.18 -7.66
C HIS A 27 -3.16 2.74 -7.29
N PHE A 28 -4.11 1.97 -6.75
CA PHE A 28 -3.86 0.57 -6.41
C PHE A 28 -3.60 -0.30 -7.64
N SER A 29 -4.36 -0.07 -8.71
CA SER A 29 -4.14 -0.76 -9.99
C SER A 29 -2.75 -0.45 -10.56
N ARG A 30 -2.34 0.83 -10.53
CA ARG A 30 -0.99 1.27 -10.94
C ARG A 30 0.10 0.67 -10.07
N ALA A 31 -0.11 0.55 -8.76
CA ALA A 31 0.83 -0.11 -7.87
C ALA A 31 0.99 -1.60 -8.21
N LEU A 32 -0.11 -2.32 -8.45
CA LEU A 32 -0.06 -3.73 -8.88
C LEU A 32 0.56 -3.90 -10.28
N ALA A 33 0.39 -2.94 -11.18
CA ALA A 33 1.04 -2.94 -12.49
C ALA A 33 2.56 -2.74 -12.38
N ALA A 34 3.02 -2.08 -11.31
CA ALA A 34 4.44 -1.84 -11.05
C ALA A 34 5.09 -2.95 -10.22
N LEU A 35 4.32 -3.72 -9.46
CA LEU A 35 4.80 -4.85 -8.67
C LEU A 35 4.94 -6.12 -9.54
N PRO A 36 5.92 -7.00 -9.26
CA PRO A 36 6.06 -8.27 -10.00
C PRO A 36 5.01 -9.29 -9.55
N ALA A 37 4.57 -10.17 -10.46
CA ALA A 37 3.64 -11.25 -10.14
C ALA A 37 4.14 -12.22 -9.05
N GLU A 38 5.46 -12.28 -8.85
CA GLU A 38 6.12 -13.09 -7.84
C GLU A 38 5.63 -12.78 -6.40
N ILE A 39 5.05 -11.61 -6.13
CA ILE A 39 4.47 -11.30 -4.81
C ILE A 39 3.41 -12.32 -4.36
N PHE A 40 2.72 -12.96 -5.32
CA PHE A 40 1.69 -13.97 -5.05
C PHE A 40 2.25 -15.40 -5.03
N GLN A 41 3.56 -15.56 -5.15
CA GLN A 41 4.24 -16.86 -5.18
C GLN A 41 5.40 -16.95 -4.18
N SER A 42 5.94 -15.83 -3.72
CA SER A 42 7.10 -15.77 -2.82
C SER A 42 6.69 -15.61 -1.36
N ARG A 43 7.60 -15.97 -0.45
CA ARG A 43 7.43 -15.72 1.00
C ARG A 43 7.52 -14.25 1.38
N GLU A 44 7.94 -13.38 0.46
CA GLU A 44 8.11 -11.95 0.72
C GLU A 44 6.82 -11.21 0.38
N PRO A 45 6.16 -10.58 1.37
CA PRO A 45 4.97 -9.79 1.11
C PRO A 45 5.33 -8.48 0.39
N ALA A 46 4.30 -7.84 -0.16
CA ALA A 46 4.37 -6.47 -0.64
C ALA A 46 3.40 -5.60 0.15
N ALA A 47 3.66 -4.30 0.19
CA ALA A 47 2.77 -3.34 0.82
C ALA A 47 2.44 -2.18 -0.13
N PHE A 48 1.32 -1.53 0.13
CA PHE A 48 0.84 -0.36 -0.59
C PHE A 48 0.37 0.68 0.42
N VAL A 49 0.69 1.94 0.19
CA VAL A 49 0.23 3.08 1.00
C VAL A 49 -0.24 4.18 0.06
N ASN A 50 -1.48 4.65 0.23
CA ASN A 50 -2.10 5.68 -0.59
C ASN A 50 -2.07 7.03 0.11
N LEU A 51 -1.05 7.83 -0.20
CA LEU A 51 -0.87 9.17 0.38
C LEU A 51 -1.96 10.14 -0.07
N HIS A 52 -2.50 9.98 -1.27
CA HIS A 52 -3.63 10.76 -1.74
C HIS A 52 -4.91 10.49 -0.92
N ALA A 53 -5.20 9.21 -0.61
CA ALA A 53 -6.32 8.86 0.26
C ALA A 53 -6.12 9.41 1.68
N LEU A 54 -4.92 9.27 2.24
CA LEU A 54 -4.57 9.79 3.55
C LEU A 54 -4.70 11.31 3.61
N SER A 55 -4.22 12.04 2.60
CA SER A 55 -4.37 13.51 2.57
C SER A 55 -5.84 13.93 2.45
N THR A 56 -6.61 13.23 1.62
CA THR A 56 -8.04 13.50 1.43
C THR A 56 -8.84 13.29 2.70
N VAL A 57 -8.66 12.15 3.38
CA VAL A 57 -9.44 11.81 4.59
C VAL A 57 -9.05 12.65 5.79
N PHE A 58 -7.76 12.99 5.94
CA PHE A 58 -7.30 13.84 7.03
C PHE A 58 -7.43 15.35 6.73
N GLY A 59 -7.79 15.72 5.49
CA GLY A 59 -8.00 17.11 5.09
C GLY A 59 -6.73 17.96 5.11
N THR A 60 -5.57 17.36 4.84
CA THR A 60 -4.26 18.04 4.86
C THR A 60 -3.33 17.49 3.79
N THR A 61 -2.51 18.36 3.20
CA THR A 61 -1.48 17.99 2.22
C THR A 61 -0.14 17.64 2.86
N ASP A 62 0.08 18.03 4.13
CA ASP A 62 1.25 17.62 4.90
C ASP A 62 1.06 16.19 5.41
N PHE A 63 2.16 15.42 5.50
CA PHE A 63 2.15 14.09 6.10
C PHE A 63 2.34 14.18 7.62
N THR A 64 1.25 13.99 8.35
CA THR A 64 1.17 14.17 9.80
C THR A 64 1.47 12.87 10.56
N ALA A 65 1.75 13.00 11.86
CA ALA A 65 1.91 11.84 12.75
C ALA A 65 0.69 10.90 12.75
N ALA A 66 -0.52 11.44 12.59
CA ALA A 66 -1.74 10.63 12.53
C ALA A 66 -1.84 9.83 11.22
N GLN A 67 -1.43 10.42 10.08
CA GLN A 67 -1.32 9.69 8.82
C GLN A 67 -0.20 8.65 8.85
N ALA A 68 0.93 8.96 9.51
CA ALA A 68 2.00 7.99 9.72
C ALA A 68 1.55 6.79 10.55
N GLN A 69 0.81 7.03 11.65
CA GLN A 69 0.17 5.97 12.44
C GLN A 69 -0.79 5.13 11.61
N ARG A 70 -1.54 5.77 10.71
CA ARG A 70 -2.41 5.04 9.80
C ARG A 70 -1.63 4.23 8.79
N ALA A 71 -0.54 4.74 8.22
CA ALA A 71 0.26 4.09 7.17
C ALA A 71 1.29 3.06 7.68
N VAL A 72 0.93 2.26 8.69
CA VAL A 72 1.85 1.40 9.43
C VAL A 72 2.65 0.43 8.55
N VAL A 73 2.05 -0.12 7.48
CA VAL A 73 2.72 -1.12 6.62
C VAL A 73 3.90 -0.53 5.86
N GLY A 74 3.99 0.80 5.74
CA GLY A 74 5.05 1.47 5.01
C GLY A 74 6.14 2.10 5.85
N LEU A 75 6.01 2.13 7.18
CA LEU A 75 6.93 2.85 8.06
C LEU A 75 8.35 2.27 8.08
N GLU A 76 8.53 1.03 7.64
CA GLU A 76 9.85 0.40 7.47
C GLU A 76 10.64 0.96 6.28
N SER A 77 9.95 1.54 5.29
CA SER A 77 10.58 2.16 4.13
C SER A 77 11.28 3.47 4.52
N SER A 78 12.48 3.71 3.97
CA SER A 78 13.17 5.00 4.19
C SER A 78 12.34 6.17 3.65
N ALA A 79 11.61 5.96 2.56
CA ALA A 79 10.78 6.94 1.90
C ALA A 79 9.67 7.49 2.80
N LEU A 80 8.81 6.60 3.31
CA LEU A 80 7.69 7.00 4.16
C LEU A 80 8.19 7.49 5.53
N ARG A 81 9.25 6.87 6.05
CA ARG A 81 9.88 7.32 7.30
C ARG A 81 10.41 8.74 7.18
N ALA A 82 11.13 9.07 6.10
CA ALA A 82 11.63 10.42 5.84
C ALA A 82 10.48 11.43 5.76
N MET A 83 9.37 11.06 5.13
CA MET A 83 8.17 11.90 5.06
C MET A 83 7.52 12.13 6.44
N GLY A 84 7.59 11.15 7.35
CA GLY A 84 7.07 11.26 8.72
C GLY A 84 7.99 11.96 9.71
N THR A 85 9.29 12.11 9.40
CA THR A 85 10.28 12.72 10.29
C THR A 85 10.68 14.14 9.85
N ALA A 86 10.81 14.38 8.56
CA ALA A 86 11.16 15.68 8.02
C ALA A 86 9.95 16.62 8.00
N ASP A 87 10.18 17.93 8.20
CA ASP A 87 9.18 18.91 7.77
C ASP A 87 9.08 18.95 6.23
N SER A 88 7.95 19.42 5.70
CA SER A 88 7.65 19.38 4.26
C SER A 88 8.72 20.08 3.40
N LYS A 89 9.35 21.16 3.89
CA LYS A 89 10.39 21.89 3.13
C LYS A 89 11.71 21.13 3.12
N ASN A 90 12.08 20.56 4.26
CA ASN A 90 13.29 19.75 4.36
C ASN A 90 13.16 18.46 3.54
N PHE A 91 11.98 17.82 3.55
CA PHE A 91 11.69 16.71 2.65
C PHE A 91 11.85 17.16 1.19
N GLU A 92 11.21 18.26 0.78
CA GLU A 92 11.29 18.76 -0.61
C GLU A 92 12.74 19.04 -1.04
N ALA A 93 13.54 19.67 -0.18
CA ALA A 93 14.95 19.96 -0.46
C ALA A 93 15.79 18.69 -0.67
N LYS A 94 15.49 17.58 0.02
CA LYS A 94 16.23 16.31 -0.08
C LYS A 94 15.66 15.38 -1.16
N ALA A 95 14.34 15.35 -1.30
CA ALA A 95 13.61 14.50 -2.25
C ALA A 95 13.67 15.07 -3.68
N GLY A 96 13.76 16.39 -3.79
CA GLY A 96 13.59 17.13 -5.05
C GLY A 96 12.12 17.45 -5.36
N PHE A 97 11.16 16.98 -4.56
CA PHE A 97 9.73 17.22 -4.77
C PHE A 97 8.99 17.28 -3.44
N ALA A 98 7.88 18.00 -3.42
CA ALA A 98 7.06 18.16 -2.23
C ALA A 98 6.33 16.84 -1.87
N PRO A 99 6.05 16.59 -0.58
CA PRO A 99 5.36 15.36 -0.16
C PRO A 99 4.03 15.12 -0.88
N TYR A 100 3.25 16.17 -1.15
CA TYR A 100 1.93 16.06 -1.80
C TYR A 100 2.01 15.71 -3.29
N GLU A 101 3.19 15.78 -3.92
CA GLU A 101 3.39 15.32 -5.30
C GLU A 101 3.41 13.78 -5.39
N VAL A 102 3.59 13.09 -4.26
CA VAL A 102 3.53 11.62 -4.17
C VAL A 102 2.11 11.18 -3.83
N GLU A 103 1.50 10.42 -4.73
CA GLU A 103 0.14 9.88 -4.59
C GLU A 103 0.13 8.56 -3.81
N PHE A 104 1.13 7.71 -4.03
CA PHE A 104 1.22 6.42 -3.34
C PHE A 104 2.65 5.84 -3.30
N PHE A 105 2.82 4.89 -2.39
CA PHE A 105 3.97 4.00 -2.33
C PHE A 105 3.55 2.55 -2.56
N GLY A 106 4.34 1.81 -3.33
CA GLY A 106 4.40 0.35 -3.30
C GLY A 106 5.73 -0.10 -2.69
N LEU A 107 5.72 -1.15 -1.88
CA LEU A 107 6.90 -1.66 -1.19
C LEU A 107 7.04 -3.15 -1.48
N TYR A 108 8.24 -3.58 -1.84
CA TYR A 108 8.50 -4.98 -2.15
C TYR A 108 9.87 -5.43 -1.61
N GLY A 109 9.86 -6.63 -1.01
CA GLY A 109 11.03 -7.22 -0.39
C GLY A 109 11.34 -6.62 0.98
N GLN A 110 12.53 -6.95 1.48
CA GLN A 110 13.05 -6.45 2.75
C GLN A 110 14.52 -6.15 2.59
N ARG A 111 15.05 -5.24 3.41
CA ARG A 111 16.50 -4.97 3.40
C ARG A 111 17.31 -6.23 3.69
N PRO A 112 18.43 -6.45 2.98
CA PRO A 112 19.12 -5.51 2.08
C PRO A 112 18.61 -5.49 0.63
N GLU A 113 17.52 -6.18 0.30
CA GLU A 113 16.94 -6.28 -1.05
C GLU A 113 15.53 -5.68 -1.11
N GLU A 114 15.41 -4.41 -0.72
CA GLU A 114 14.16 -3.66 -0.70
C GLU A 114 14.00 -2.83 -1.97
N ALA A 115 12.77 -2.71 -2.46
CA ALA A 115 12.37 -1.74 -3.46
C ALA A 115 11.16 -0.93 -3.00
N VAL A 116 11.21 0.37 -3.26
CA VAL A 116 10.13 1.34 -3.07
C VAL A 116 9.68 1.85 -4.43
N ILE A 117 8.39 1.80 -4.67
CA ILE A 117 7.74 2.23 -5.90
C ILE A 117 7.01 3.53 -5.60
N TRP A 118 7.36 4.60 -6.30
CA TRP A 118 6.81 5.93 -6.11
C TRP A 118 5.81 6.24 -7.22
N GLY A 119 4.55 6.44 -6.83
CA GLY A 119 3.49 6.90 -7.70
C GLY A 119 3.15 8.35 -7.46
N GLY A 120 2.94 9.09 -8.54
CA GLY A 120 2.47 10.48 -8.53
C GLY A 120 1.68 10.78 -9.80
N PRO A 121 1.24 12.03 -9.99
CA PRO A 121 0.37 12.40 -11.09
C PRO A 121 1.03 12.18 -12.45
N ARG A 122 0.26 12.32 -13.54
CA ARG A 122 0.83 12.24 -14.89
C ARG A 122 1.97 13.25 -15.06
N GLY A 123 3.15 12.77 -15.47
CA GLY A 123 4.36 13.58 -15.61
C GLY A 123 5.34 13.45 -14.44
N PHE A 124 4.88 12.95 -13.28
CA PHE A 124 5.69 12.82 -12.08
C PHE A 124 7.02 12.09 -12.32
N PRO A 125 7.07 10.90 -12.99
CA PRO A 125 8.35 10.24 -13.22
C PRO A 125 9.34 11.08 -14.02
N GLN A 126 8.88 11.82 -15.03
CA GLN A 126 9.74 12.67 -15.87
C GLN A 126 10.26 13.87 -15.07
N GLU A 127 9.44 14.43 -14.19
CA GLU A 127 9.87 15.49 -13.28
C GLU A 127 10.90 14.99 -12.28
N VAL A 128 10.70 13.79 -11.69
CA VAL A 128 11.69 13.16 -10.82
C VAL A 128 13.03 12.98 -11.56
N ALA A 129 13.01 12.43 -12.79
CA ALA A 129 14.22 12.28 -13.60
C ALA A 129 14.99 13.59 -13.81
N ALA A 130 14.26 14.69 -14.04
CA ALA A 130 14.87 16.01 -14.23
C ALA A 130 15.51 16.57 -12.95
N ARG A 131 14.93 16.27 -11.77
CA ARG A 131 15.37 16.81 -10.47
C ARG A 131 16.46 15.96 -9.80
N LEU A 132 16.54 14.64 -10.08
CA LEU A 132 17.53 13.73 -9.48
C LEU A 132 18.99 14.23 -9.59
N PRO A 133 19.48 14.75 -10.75
CA PRO A 133 20.84 15.28 -10.85
C PRO A 133 21.12 16.48 -9.93
N GLU A 134 20.11 17.31 -9.68
CA GLU A 134 20.22 18.51 -8.85
C GLU A 134 20.46 18.17 -7.38
N ILE A 135 19.96 17.00 -6.95
CA ILE A 135 20.13 16.46 -5.58
C ILE A 135 21.24 15.39 -5.50
N GLY A 136 22.14 15.35 -6.49
CA GLY A 136 23.39 14.59 -6.41
C GLY A 136 23.36 13.17 -6.97
N PHE A 137 22.28 12.77 -7.64
CA PHE A 137 22.28 11.50 -8.36
C PHE A 137 23.10 11.59 -9.66
N LYS A 138 23.75 10.47 -10.00
CA LYS A 138 24.47 10.28 -11.26
C LYS A 138 23.73 9.27 -12.11
N THR A 139 23.63 9.55 -13.41
CA THR A 139 23.09 8.61 -14.39
C THR A 139 24.04 7.42 -14.56
N LEU A 140 23.47 6.20 -14.63
CA LEU A 140 24.21 4.94 -14.76
C LEU A 140 24.13 4.33 -16.16
N ASP A 141 23.23 4.82 -17.03
CA ASP A 141 23.03 4.29 -18.38
C ASP A 141 22.88 5.36 -19.46
N GLU A 142 22.91 4.94 -20.72
CA GLU A 142 22.75 5.83 -21.88
C GLU A 142 21.29 6.25 -22.09
N ALA A 143 20.33 5.44 -21.62
CA ALA A 143 18.91 5.73 -21.70
C ALA A 143 18.48 6.86 -20.75
N GLN A 144 19.34 7.22 -19.80
CA GLN A 144 19.11 8.28 -18.81
C GLN A 144 17.87 8.05 -17.95
N ASP A 145 17.51 6.78 -17.75
CA ASP A 145 16.41 6.37 -16.89
C ASP A 145 16.89 5.62 -15.63
N LEU A 146 18.20 5.40 -15.49
CA LEU A 146 18.80 4.77 -14.31
C LEU A 146 19.79 5.70 -13.60
N PHE A 147 19.64 5.86 -12.30
CA PHE A 147 20.38 6.80 -11.46
C PHE A 147 20.86 6.16 -10.17
N ALA A 148 21.96 6.65 -9.58
CA ALA A 148 22.35 6.32 -8.21
C ALA A 148 22.95 7.53 -7.47
N ASN A 149 22.76 7.59 -6.16
CA ASN A 149 23.30 8.64 -5.28
C ASN A 149 24.62 8.26 -4.59
N GLY A 150 25.28 7.19 -5.04
CA GLY A 150 26.54 6.71 -4.48
C GLY A 150 26.86 5.27 -4.89
N ASP A 151 27.84 4.68 -4.22
CA ASP A 151 28.23 3.28 -4.45
C ASP A 151 27.23 2.33 -3.76
N LEU A 152 26.60 1.46 -4.55
CA LEU A 152 25.55 0.57 -4.06
C LEU A 152 26.11 -0.51 -3.10
N GLY A 153 25.37 -0.78 -2.03
CA GLY A 153 25.75 -1.80 -1.04
C GLY A 153 26.92 -1.41 -0.13
N VAL A 154 27.44 -0.18 -0.23
CA VAL A 154 28.49 0.34 0.65
C VAL A 154 27.87 0.93 1.90
N PHE A 155 28.31 0.45 3.06
CA PHE A 155 27.96 1.01 4.36
C PHE A 155 28.67 2.35 4.57
N ASP A 156 27.91 3.42 4.83
CA ASP A 156 28.46 4.76 5.03
C ASP A 156 27.77 5.50 6.20
N PRO A 157 28.28 5.39 7.43
CA PRO A 157 27.72 6.08 8.59
C PRO A 157 27.62 7.60 8.44
N ALA A 158 28.50 8.21 7.65
CA ALA A 158 28.52 9.66 7.49
C ALA A 158 27.34 10.16 6.64
N SER A 159 26.76 9.28 5.83
CA SER A 159 25.58 9.55 5.01
C SER A 159 24.25 9.19 5.70
N ILE A 160 24.26 8.68 6.94
CA ILE A 160 23.01 8.37 7.65
C ILE A 160 22.20 9.64 7.87
N ASP A 161 21.03 9.69 7.22
CA ASP A 161 20.09 10.79 7.31
C ASP A 161 18.66 10.24 7.27
N PRO A 162 17.95 10.15 8.41
CA PRO A 162 16.60 9.59 8.47
C PRO A 162 15.53 10.46 7.78
N GLU A 163 15.87 11.69 7.42
CA GLU A 163 15.00 12.63 6.71
C GLU A 163 15.27 12.63 5.19
N ASN A 164 16.29 11.91 4.72
CA ASN A 164 16.57 11.74 3.30
C ASN A 164 15.90 10.46 2.78
N PRO A 165 14.88 10.54 1.90
CA PRO A 165 14.16 9.36 1.42
C PRO A 165 15.04 8.42 0.57
N TRP A 166 16.12 8.95 -0.01
CA TRP A 166 17.01 8.26 -0.93
C TRP A 166 18.13 7.47 -0.25
N VAL A 167 18.25 7.55 1.07
CA VAL A 167 19.35 6.93 1.81
C VAL A 167 18.81 5.88 2.78
N GLY A 168 19.45 4.71 2.77
CA GLY A 168 19.12 3.64 3.70
C GLY A 168 19.45 3.98 5.15
N PRO A 169 18.93 3.24 6.14
CA PRO A 169 19.14 3.46 7.58
C PRO A 169 20.61 3.33 7.99
N THR A 170 21.41 2.67 7.16
CA THR A 170 22.84 2.45 7.35
C THR A 170 23.68 3.35 6.44
N GLY A 171 23.08 4.40 5.87
CA GLY A 171 23.73 5.35 4.97
C GLY A 171 23.99 4.80 3.57
N THR A 172 23.46 3.62 3.25
CA THR A 172 23.64 2.99 1.94
C THR A 172 22.93 3.76 0.84
N ALA A 173 23.62 3.93 -0.29
CA ALA A 173 23.07 4.52 -1.50
C ALA A 173 21.88 3.71 -2.06
N SER A 174 21.02 4.39 -2.81
CA SER A 174 19.92 3.80 -3.58
C SER A 174 20.21 3.87 -5.08
N ILE A 175 19.68 2.89 -5.82
CA ILE A 175 19.53 2.96 -7.27
C ILE A 175 18.09 3.37 -7.59
N VAL A 176 17.89 4.24 -8.57
CA VAL A 176 16.58 4.73 -8.99
C VAL A 176 16.39 4.47 -10.48
N LYS A 177 15.31 3.80 -10.86
CA LYS A 177 14.87 3.64 -12.25
C LYS A 177 13.59 4.42 -12.48
N VAL A 178 13.58 5.29 -13.48
CA VAL A 178 12.40 6.06 -13.88
C VAL A 178 11.71 5.34 -15.04
N ALA A 179 10.55 4.75 -14.77
CA ALA A 179 9.70 4.17 -15.80
C ALA A 179 8.64 5.19 -16.27
N PRO A 180 7.93 4.95 -17.39
CA PRO A 180 7.00 5.93 -17.94
C PRO A 180 5.90 6.40 -16.98
N THR A 181 5.46 5.55 -16.05
CA THR A 181 4.31 5.79 -15.16
C THR A 181 4.65 5.75 -13.67
N ILE A 182 5.89 5.40 -13.31
CA ILE A 182 6.29 5.13 -11.93
C ILE A 182 7.80 5.33 -11.75
N VAL A 183 8.25 5.57 -10.53
CA VAL A 183 9.69 5.58 -10.20
C VAL A 183 9.99 4.43 -9.25
N TYR A 184 10.97 3.60 -9.59
CA TYR A 184 11.48 2.55 -8.72
C TYR A 184 12.72 3.08 -8.00
N GLN A 185 12.76 2.96 -6.68
CA GLN A 185 13.95 3.09 -5.86
C GLN A 185 14.27 1.71 -5.30
N ALA A 186 15.54 1.30 -5.30
CA ALA A 186 15.95 0.04 -4.71
C ALA A 186 17.27 0.17 -3.96
N SER A 187 17.48 -0.69 -2.97
CA SER A 187 18.73 -0.76 -2.20
C SER A 187 19.87 -1.45 -2.94
N SER A 188 19.57 -2.16 -4.04
CA SER A 188 20.56 -2.85 -4.87
C SER A 188 20.04 -3.09 -6.29
N ALA A 189 20.95 -3.38 -7.23
CA ALA A 189 20.58 -3.78 -8.59
C ALA A 189 19.72 -5.06 -8.60
N LYS A 190 19.97 -6.02 -7.70
CA LYS A 190 19.17 -7.25 -7.58
C LYS A 190 17.73 -6.94 -7.15
N ALA A 191 17.56 -6.05 -6.16
CA ALA A 191 16.23 -5.62 -5.72
C ALA A 191 15.47 -4.90 -6.85
N LEU A 192 16.15 -4.02 -7.61
CA LEU A 192 15.56 -3.36 -8.77
C LEU A 192 15.13 -4.37 -9.85
N MET A 193 16.00 -5.34 -10.19
CA MET A 193 15.66 -6.38 -11.17
C MET A 193 14.43 -7.18 -10.75
N ARG A 194 14.33 -7.54 -9.47
CA ARG A 194 13.16 -8.24 -8.93
C ARG A 194 11.90 -7.39 -8.99
N ALA A 195 11.96 -6.14 -8.54
CA ALA A 195 10.82 -5.23 -8.52
C ALA A 195 10.28 -4.89 -9.92
N THR A 196 11.13 -4.96 -10.95
CA THR A 196 10.77 -4.69 -12.35
C THR A 196 10.47 -5.95 -13.16
N ALA A 197 10.48 -7.13 -12.52
CA ALA A 197 10.25 -8.39 -13.18
C ALA A 197 8.83 -8.48 -13.77
N GLN A 198 8.71 -9.18 -14.89
CA GLN A 198 7.45 -9.43 -15.60
C GLN A 198 7.05 -10.91 -15.48
N PRO A 199 5.73 -11.23 -15.51
CA PRO A 199 4.60 -10.30 -15.63
C PRO A 199 4.36 -9.48 -14.36
N SER A 200 3.55 -8.41 -14.46
CA SER A 200 3.15 -7.63 -13.29
C SER A 200 2.13 -8.38 -12.43
N ALA A 201 1.96 -7.98 -11.17
CA ALA A 201 0.94 -8.52 -10.29
C ALA A 201 -0.47 -8.26 -10.84
N LEU A 202 -0.69 -7.10 -11.49
CA LEU A 202 -1.97 -6.76 -12.12
C LEU A 202 -2.32 -7.69 -13.29
N ASP A 203 -1.33 -8.26 -13.99
CA ASP A 203 -1.57 -9.18 -15.11
C ASP A 203 -2.02 -10.57 -14.65
N THR A 204 -1.96 -10.86 -13.35
CA THR A 204 -2.39 -12.14 -12.78
C THR A 204 -3.90 -12.17 -12.51
N PRO A 205 -4.55 -13.35 -12.54
CA PRO A 205 -5.95 -13.49 -12.14
C PRO A 205 -6.23 -12.97 -10.72
N ASP A 206 -5.30 -13.21 -9.79
CA ASP A 206 -5.43 -12.77 -8.40
C ASP A 206 -5.35 -11.24 -8.28
N GLY A 207 -4.40 -10.60 -8.95
CA GLY A 207 -4.29 -9.14 -8.98
C GLY A 207 -5.53 -8.46 -9.55
N GLN A 208 -6.06 -8.97 -10.67
CA GLN A 208 -7.31 -8.47 -11.24
C GLN A 208 -8.52 -8.67 -10.32
N ALA A 209 -8.57 -9.81 -9.61
CA ALA A 209 -9.64 -10.09 -8.65
C ALA A 209 -9.58 -9.12 -7.46
N PHE A 210 -8.38 -8.82 -6.95
CA PHE A 210 -8.21 -7.89 -5.83
C PHE A 210 -8.57 -6.46 -6.20
N VAL A 211 -8.18 -5.97 -7.39
CA VAL A 211 -8.60 -4.63 -7.86
C VAL A 211 -10.13 -4.50 -7.85
N ARG A 212 -10.86 -5.51 -8.33
CA ARG A 212 -12.32 -5.45 -8.45
C ARG A 212 -13.09 -5.45 -7.14
N ILE A 213 -12.52 -5.97 -6.05
CA ILE A 213 -13.15 -5.94 -4.73
C ILE A 213 -12.81 -4.70 -3.92
N MET A 214 -11.82 -3.90 -4.37
CA MET A 214 -11.54 -2.63 -3.71
C MET A 214 -12.70 -1.68 -3.93
N PRO A 215 -13.08 -0.90 -2.90
CA PRO A 215 -14.26 -0.05 -2.98
C PRO A 215 -14.10 1.01 -4.07
N THR A 216 -15.21 1.33 -4.72
CA THR A 216 -15.30 2.32 -5.81
C THR A 216 -16.17 3.52 -5.47
N GLU A 217 -16.99 3.43 -4.41
CA GLU A 217 -17.91 4.49 -3.98
C GLU A 217 -17.72 4.83 -2.50
N ASP A 218 -17.53 6.13 -2.23
CA ASP A 218 -17.43 6.78 -0.92
C ASP A 218 -16.42 6.19 0.09
N SER A 219 -15.56 5.26 -0.33
CA SER A 219 -14.49 4.71 0.50
C SER A 219 -13.12 4.83 -0.13
N TYR A 220 -12.11 4.96 0.72
CA TYR A 220 -10.72 5.15 0.33
C TYR A 220 -9.88 3.97 0.78
N LEU A 221 -9.11 3.36 -0.13
CA LEU A 221 -8.06 2.42 0.24
C LEU A 221 -6.85 3.21 0.77
N MET A 222 -6.56 3.08 2.07
CA MET A 222 -5.46 3.77 2.75
C MET A 222 -4.14 3.03 2.58
N GLN A 223 -4.18 1.72 2.78
CA GLN A 223 -3.02 0.85 2.67
C GLN A 223 -3.46 -0.59 2.43
N ALA A 224 -2.57 -1.40 1.86
CA ALA A 224 -2.78 -2.82 1.69
C ALA A 224 -1.50 -3.61 1.95
N PHE A 225 -1.66 -4.83 2.44
CA PHE A 225 -0.62 -5.81 2.61
C PHE A 225 -0.96 -7.02 1.73
N LEU A 226 -0.12 -7.27 0.73
CA LEU A 226 -0.26 -8.29 -0.30
C LEU A 226 0.65 -9.47 0.04
N PHE A 227 0.13 -10.69 -0.03
CA PHE A 227 0.88 -11.88 0.35
C PHE A 227 0.45 -13.11 -0.43
N SER A 228 1.32 -14.11 -0.44
CA SER A 228 1.11 -15.39 -1.10
C SER A 228 0.70 -16.49 -0.13
N ALA A 229 0.32 -17.65 -0.68
CA ALA A 229 0.23 -18.89 0.05
C ALA A 229 1.53 -19.24 0.82
N ASP A 230 2.70 -18.99 0.20
CA ASP A 230 4.02 -19.28 0.77
C ASP A 230 4.31 -18.44 2.00
N PHE A 231 3.95 -17.15 1.97
CA PHE A 231 3.97 -16.29 3.14
C PHE A 231 3.04 -16.85 4.24
N GLY A 232 1.80 -17.19 3.87
CA GLY A 232 0.85 -17.80 4.79
C GLY A 232 1.38 -19.05 5.48
N ARG A 233 2.01 -19.95 4.72
CA ARG A 233 2.62 -21.17 5.27
C ARG A 233 3.75 -20.82 6.24
N ALA A 234 4.60 -19.87 5.92
CA ALA A 234 5.67 -19.43 6.81
C ALA A 234 5.14 -18.80 8.11
N VAL A 235 4.02 -18.07 8.05
CA VAL A 235 3.32 -17.56 9.24
C VAL A 235 2.69 -18.71 10.05
N GLY A 236 2.13 -19.71 9.37
CA GLY A 236 1.53 -20.90 9.99
C GLY A 236 2.51 -21.98 10.48
N GLU A 237 3.80 -21.89 10.12
CA GLU A 237 4.83 -22.85 10.57
C GLU A 237 4.84 -22.92 12.11
N GLY A 238 4.46 -24.08 12.66
CA GLY A 238 4.34 -24.30 14.11
C GLY A 238 2.92 -24.27 14.67
N ILE A 239 1.93 -23.86 13.88
CA ILE A 239 0.51 -23.96 14.23
C ILE A 239 0.00 -25.34 13.78
N ASN A 240 -0.18 -26.27 14.74
CA ASN A 240 -0.65 -27.63 14.49
C ASN A 240 -1.97 -27.62 13.69
N GLY A 241 -2.01 -28.38 12.58
CA GLY A 241 -3.18 -28.55 11.73
C GLY A 241 -3.34 -27.52 10.60
N SER A 242 -2.53 -26.45 10.55
CA SER A 242 -2.65 -25.44 9.50
C SER A 242 -2.17 -25.94 8.12
N SER A 243 -3.00 -25.81 7.09
CA SER A 243 -2.57 -26.00 5.69
C SER A 243 -3.20 -24.91 4.81
N VAL A 244 -2.33 -24.03 4.32
CA VAL A 244 -2.73 -22.89 3.51
C VAL A 244 -3.14 -23.36 2.12
N VAL A 245 -4.41 -23.12 1.78
CA VAL A 245 -5.02 -23.51 0.50
C VAL A 245 -5.42 -22.32 -0.39
N TYR A 246 -5.30 -21.07 0.10
CA TYR A 246 -5.46 -19.91 -0.77
C TYR A 246 -4.21 -19.73 -1.67
N ARG A 247 -4.37 -19.09 -2.82
CA ARG A 247 -3.27 -18.77 -3.75
C ARG A 247 -2.58 -17.47 -3.35
N ALA A 248 -3.38 -16.43 -3.15
CA ALA A 248 -2.94 -15.10 -2.76
C ALA A 248 -3.89 -14.48 -1.73
N GLY A 249 -3.43 -13.44 -1.05
CA GLY A 249 -4.24 -12.66 -0.15
C GLY A 249 -3.89 -11.18 -0.15
N VAL A 250 -4.88 -10.38 0.25
CA VAL A 250 -4.73 -8.96 0.55
C VAL A 250 -5.43 -8.64 1.86
N LEU A 251 -4.70 -7.98 2.77
CA LEU A 251 -5.25 -7.33 3.94
C LEU A 251 -5.25 -5.82 3.66
N ALA A 252 -6.43 -5.22 3.56
CA ALA A 252 -6.63 -3.84 3.19
C ALA A 252 -7.24 -3.04 4.34
N ASP A 253 -6.76 -1.82 4.47
CA ASP A 253 -7.29 -0.80 5.36
C ASP A 253 -8.05 0.23 4.52
N LEU A 254 -9.34 0.33 4.77
CA LEU A 254 -10.26 1.20 4.07
C LEU A 254 -10.78 2.26 5.03
N GLN A 255 -11.11 3.44 4.50
CA GLN A 255 -11.94 4.43 5.18
C GLN A 255 -13.26 4.56 4.44
N SER A 256 -14.37 4.21 5.08
CA SER A 256 -15.72 4.49 4.57
C SER A 256 -16.32 5.74 5.25
N PRO A 257 -17.51 6.20 4.83
CA PRO A 257 -18.22 7.30 5.51
C PRO A 257 -18.59 6.96 6.95
N ASP A 258 -18.79 5.67 7.25
CA ASP A 258 -19.18 5.18 8.58
C ASP A 258 -17.96 4.92 9.48
N GLY A 259 -16.74 4.94 8.94
CA GLY A 259 -15.51 4.74 9.69
C GLY A 259 -14.48 3.84 9.00
N PRO A 260 -13.39 3.50 9.72
CA PRO A 260 -12.40 2.54 9.24
C PRO A 260 -13.00 1.15 9.02
N VAL A 261 -12.60 0.49 7.94
CA VAL A 261 -13.00 -0.88 7.60
C VAL A 261 -11.75 -1.69 7.25
N THR A 262 -11.63 -2.87 7.84
CA THR A 262 -10.62 -3.86 7.46
C THR A 262 -11.23 -4.84 6.49
N LEU A 263 -10.54 -5.09 5.38
CA LEU A 263 -10.89 -6.14 4.42
C LEU A 263 -9.75 -7.14 4.34
N LEU A 264 -10.01 -8.40 4.68
CA LEU A 264 -9.15 -9.51 4.31
C LEU A 264 -9.82 -10.24 3.15
N ALA A 265 -9.09 -10.41 2.04
CA ALA A 265 -9.51 -11.19 0.91
C ALA A 265 -8.48 -12.26 0.60
N LEU A 266 -8.93 -13.50 0.42
CA LEU A 266 -8.11 -14.65 0.04
C LEU A 266 -8.64 -15.25 -1.26
N SER A 267 -7.76 -15.57 -2.20
CA SER A 267 -8.13 -16.13 -3.50
C SER A 267 -7.96 -17.64 -3.57
N TYR A 268 -8.85 -18.30 -4.31
CA TYR A 268 -8.94 -19.75 -4.43
C TYR A 268 -9.21 -20.17 -5.88
N ASP A 269 -8.84 -21.42 -6.20
CA ASP A 269 -9.16 -22.07 -7.47
C ASP A 269 -10.65 -22.39 -7.59
N SER A 270 -11.35 -22.59 -6.48
CA SER A 270 -12.77 -22.92 -6.47
C SER A 270 -13.57 -22.14 -5.43
N CYS A 271 -14.82 -21.82 -5.77
CA CYS A 271 -15.73 -21.12 -4.87
C CYS A 271 -16.11 -21.99 -3.67
N GLY A 272 -16.12 -23.32 -3.82
CA GLY A 272 -16.33 -24.24 -2.71
C GLY A 272 -15.20 -24.19 -1.67
N GLU A 273 -13.94 -23.95 -2.08
CA GLU A 273 -12.84 -23.72 -1.13
C GLU A 273 -12.95 -22.37 -0.46
N ALA A 274 -13.30 -21.32 -1.20
CA ALA A 274 -13.55 -19.99 -0.65
C ALA A 274 -14.68 -20.02 0.41
N GLU A 275 -15.79 -20.71 0.13
CA GLU A 275 -16.91 -20.88 1.08
C GLU A 275 -16.49 -21.66 2.33
N LYS A 276 -15.68 -22.71 2.17
CA LYS A 276 -15.13 -23.47 3.31
C LYS A 276 -14.21 -22.60 4.17
N ALA A 277 -13.39 -21.76 3.55
CA ALA A 277 -12.48 -20.88 4.26
C ALA A 277 -13.22 -19.92 5.19
N LEU A 278 -14.40 -19.41 4.79
CA LEU A 278 -15.23 -18.55 5.62
C LEU A 278 -15.75 -19.22 6.91
N GLN A 279 -15.77 -20.56 6.97
CA GLN A 279 -16.15 -21.31 8.17
C GLN A 279 -15.07 -21.29 9.24
N VAL A 280 -13.84 -20.89 8.90
CA VAL A 280 -12.76 -20.83 9.87
C VAL A 280 -12.86 -19.53 10.66
N PRO A 281 -12.89 -19.60 12.01
CA PRO A 281 -13.01 -18.42 12.84
C PRO A 281 -11.77 -17.54 12.69
N TRP A 282 -12.00 -16.22 12.71
CA TRP A 282 -10.93 -15.26 12.93
C TRP A 282 -10.40 -15.45 14.36
N PRO A 283 -9.08 -15.50 14.64
CA PRO A 283 -8.56 -15.84 15.97
C PRO A 283 -9.12 -14.98 17.11
N GLN A 284 -9.39 -13.71 16.81
CA GLN A 284 -10.13 -12.78 17.65
C GLN A 284 -11.17 -12.08 16.77
N GLU A 285 -12.42 -12.53 16.81
CA GLU A 285 -13.47 -12.03 15.93
C GLU A 285 -13.69 -10.51 16.15
N PRO A 286 -13.35 -9.66 15.16
CA PRO A 286 -13.51 -8.23 15.31
C PRO A 286 -15.00 -7.85 15.30
N THR A 287 -15.30 -6.67 15.84
CA THR A 287 -16.67 -6.16 15.83
C THR A 287 -17.16 -5.97 14.40
N GLY A 288 -18.43 -6.32 14.16
CA GLY A 288 -19.07 -6.13 12.86
C GLY A 288 -18.53 -7.04 11.75
N LEU A 289 -17.88 -8.16 12.09
CA LEU A 289 -17.34 -9.09 11.10
C LEU A 289 -18.43 -9.60 10.16
N ARG A 290 -18.26 -9.34 8.87
CA ARG A 290 -19.06 -9.87 7.75
C ARG A 290 -18.19 -10.81 6.93
N ARG A 291 -18.79 -11.92 6.52
CA ARG A 291 -18.15 -12.98 5.74
C ARG A 291 -18.91 -13.14 4.44
N THR A 292 -18.25 -12.99 3.30
CA THR A 292 -18.88 -13.09 1.98
C THR A 292 -17.96 -13.77 1.01
N THR A 293 -18.51 -14.33 -0.07
CA THR A 293 -17.74 -14.78 -1.22
C THR A 293 -17.95 -13.81 -2.38
N ALA A 294 -16.94 -13.74 -3.25
CA ALA A 294 -17.03 -13.04 -4.52
C ALA A 294 -16.36 -13.88 -5.61
N GLN A 295 -16.71 -13.60 -6.86
CA GLN A 295 -16.09 -14.23 -8.02
C GLN A 295 -15.66 -13.16 -9.02
N SER A 296 -14.43 -13.30 -9.52
CA SER A 296 -13.87 -12.46 -10.58
C SER A 296 -13.22 -13.34 -11.62
N GLY A 297 -13.89 -13.52 -12.76
CA GLY A 297 -13.48 -14.50 -13.77
C GLY A 297 -13.43 -15.89 -13.16
N ASP A 298 -12.28 -16.55 -13.30
CA ASP A 298 -12.03 -17.90 -12.75
C ASP A 298 -11.48 -17.88 -11.31
N THR A 299 -11.36 -16.70 -10.70
CA THR A 299 -10.89 -16.55 -9.32
C THR A 299 -12.06 -16.39 -8.37
N CYS A 300 -12.14 -17.26 -7.36
CA CYS A 300 -13.09 -17.15 -6.26
C CYS A 300 -12.40 -16.54 -5.04
N LEU A 301 -13.11 -15.68 -4.31
CA LEU A 301 -12.59 -14.95 -3.16
C LEU A 301 -13.40 -15.26 -1.91
N ALA A 302 -12.70 -15.48 -0.79
CA ALA A 302 -13.28 -15.41 0.55
C ALA A 302 -12.96 -14.04 1.14
N LEU A 303 -13.98 -13.31 1.57
CA LEU A 303 -13.88 -11.94 2.04
C LEU A 303 -14.36 -11.84 3.49
N TRP A 304 -13.53 -11.24 4.34
CA TRP A 304 -13.85 -10.85 5.69
C TRP A 304 -13.77 -9.33 5.78
N GLN A 305 -14.87 -8.70 6.17
CA GLN A 305 -14.95 -7.26 6.39
C GLN A 305 -15.27 -6.98 7.84
N ALA A 306 -14.50 -6.12 8.50
CA ALA A 306 -14.70 -5.77 9.89
C ALA A 306 -14.64 -4.26 10.07
N THR A 307 -15.44 -3.73 11.00
CA THR A 307 -15.35 -2.31 11.39
C THR A 307 -14.10 -2.10 12.26
N GLY A 308 -13.37 -1.02 12.02
CA GLY A 308 -12.09 -0.73 12.68
C GLY A 308 -12.14 0.20 13.88
N GLY A 309 -13.33 0.71 14.22
CA GLY A 309 -13.55 1.75 15.23
C GLY A 309 -14.31 2.95 14.68
N GLU A 310 -14.24 4.09 15.38
CA GLU A 310 -14.82 5.36 14.96
C GLU A 310 -13.73 6.34 14.48
N GLY A 311 -14.09 7.30 13.62
CA GLY A 311 -13.19 8.36 13.17
C GLY A 311 -12.28 7.96 12.02
N VAL A 312 -11.10 8.58 11.95
CA VAL A 312 -10.14 8.45 10.82
C VAL A 312 -8.74 8.01 11.25
N ALA A 313 -8.39 8.19 12.52
CA ALA A 313 -7.01 8.07 12.99
C ALA A 313 -6.50 6.62 13.03
N GLU A 314 -7.34 5.66 13.41
CA GLU A 314 -6.91 4.30 13.69
C GLU A 314 -7.89 3.27 13.14
N ASN A 315 -7.37 2.15 12.62
CA ASN A 315 -8.15 0.96 12.29
C ASN A 315 -7.63 -0.20 13.13
N THR A 316 -8.20 -0.33 14.32
CA THR A 316 -7.79 -1.34 15.30
C THR A 316 -7.90 -2.76 14.73
N SER A 317 -8.99 -3.06 13.99
CA SER A 317 -9.18 -4.34 13.31
C SER A 317 -8.06 -4.65 12.31
N PHE A 318 -7.58 -3.65 11.55
CA PHE A 318 -6.47 -3.83 10.62
C PHE A 318 -5.15 -4.03 11.37
N LEU A 319 -4.89 -3.22 12.41
CA LEU A 319 -3.67 -3.32 13.20
C LEU A 319 -3.56 -4.66 13.91
N THR A 320 -4.63 -5.14 14.56
CA THR A 320 -4.66 -6.46 15.20
C THR A 320 -4.47 -7.58 14.19
N ALA A 321 -5.10 -7.48 13.01
CA ALA A 321 -4.90 -8.46 11.94
C ALA A 321 -3.43 -8.51 11.49
N MET A 322 -2.85 -7.34 11.24
CA MET A 322 -1.49 -7.22 10.75
C MET A 322 -0.47 -7.69 11.80
N GLU A 323 -0.61 -7.24 13.04
CA GLU A 323 0.21 -7.70 14.17
C GLU A 323 0.10 -9.22 14.34
N GLY A 324 -1.10 -9.78 14.25
CA GLY A 324 -1.31 -11.22 14.29
C GLY A 324 -0.55 -11.97 13.21
N MET A 325 -0.54 -11.46 11.96
CA MET A 325 0.21 -12.06 10.86
C MET A 325 1.73 -11.96 11.07
N ILE A 326 2.23 -10.81 11.54
CA ILE A 326 3.67 -10.60 11.78
C ILE A 326 4.17 -11.45 12.95
N THR A 327 3.40 -11.50 14.04
CA THR A 327 3.73 -12.25 15.26
C THR A 327 3.43 -13.75 15.16
N ARG A 328 2.90 -14.21 14.01
CA ARG A 328 2.46 -15.60 13.78
C ARG A 328 1.35 -16.07 14.73
N ALA A 329 0.61 -15.15 15.31
CA ALA A 329 -0.59 -15.44 16.09
C ALA A 329 -1.84 -15.60 15.19
N PHE A 330 -1.76 -15.17 13.93
CA PHE A 330 -2.83 -15.28 12.94
C PHE A 330 -2.26 -15.75 11.60
N ALA A 331 -2.53 -17.01 11.24
CA ALA A 331 -2.40 -17.45 9.85
C ALA A 331 -3.70 -17.06 9.12
N PRO A 332 -3.64 -16.22 8.07
CA PRO A 332 -4.78 -16.01 7.18
C PRO A 332 -5.24 -17.39 6.71
N VAL A 333 -6.51 -17.67 6.88
CA VAL A 333 -6.96 -19.03 7.12
C VAL A 333 -6.96 -19.89 5.87
N ALA A 334 -6.44 -21.11 6.00
CA ALA A 334 -7.33 -22.26 6.19
C ALA A 334 -6.58 -23.49 6.72
N LEU A 335 -7.37 -24.44 7.20
CA LEU A 335 -7.02 -25.83 7.49
C LEU A 335 -7.44 -26.68 6.27
N SER A 336 -6.72 -27.76 5.99
CA SER A 336 -7.33 -29.00 5.49
C SER A 336 -7.85 -29.78 6.69
N GLN A 337 -8.96 -30.48 6.51
CA GLN A 337 -9.54 -31.39 7.49
C GLN A 337 -8.52 -32.36 8.09
#